data_AF-A0A5W5SI63-F1
#
_entry.id   AF-A0A5W5SI63-F1
#
_cell.length_a   1.000
_cell.length_b   1.000
_cell.length_c   1.000
_cell.angle_alpha   90.00
_cell.angle_beta   90.00
_cell.angle_gamma   90.00
#
_symmetry.space_group_name_H-M   'P 1'
#
loop_
_entity.id
_entity.type
_entity.pdbx_description
1 polymer ?
#
loop_
_entity_poly.entity_id
_entity_poly.type
_entity_poly.pdbx_seq_one_letter_code
_entity_poly.pdbx_strand_id
1 'polypeptide(L)'
;MTSMQKWLRIGATLMFGLFVAYLDRSNLSVTLPTITHDLNIDGATASIVLTIFLIGYAFSNIFGGVFTQRYDPKKIVILMVLIWSIATVFVGFTSSVYVILICRLVL
;
A
#
# COMPACT_ATOMS: atom_id res chain seq x y z
N MET A 1 -17.31 -23.52 17.96
CA MET A 1 -16.97 -22.94 16.63
C MET A 1 -16.27 -24.01 15.82
N THR A 2 -16.90 -24.48 14.75
CA THR A 2 -16.31 -25.51 13.86
C THR A 2 -15.05 -24.96 13.18
N SER A 3 -14.08 -25.82 12.87
CA SER A 3 -12.83 -25.43 12.19
C SER A 3 -13.12 -24.63 10.91
N MET A 4 -14.17 -25.01 10.18
CA MET A 4 -14.68 -24.32 8.98
C MET A 4 -15.01 -22.84 9.21
N GLN A 5 -15.72 -22.49 10.29
CA GLN A 5 -16.11 -21.10 10.59
C GLN A 5 -14.91 -20.20 10.90
N LYS A 6 -13.85 -20.75 11.51
CA LYS A 6 -12.62 -20.00 11.80
C LYS A 6 -11.86 -19.68 10.50
N TRP A 7 -11.74 -20.66 9.61
CA TRP A 7 -11.12 -20.48 8.30
C TRP A 7 -11.89 -19.51 7.41
N LEU A 8 -13.22 -19.60 7.41
CA LEU A 8 -14.06 -18.71 6.61
C LEU A 8 -13.97 -17.25 7.09
N ARG A 9 -13.94 -17.02 8.41
CA ARG A 9 -13.81 -15.66 8.97
C ARG A 9 -12.43 -15.04 8.72
N ILE A 10 -11.35 -15.80 8.91
CA ILE A 10 -9.98 -15.32 8.67
C ILE A 10 -9.74 -15.14 7.17
N GLY A 11 -10.10 -16.15 6.37
CA GLY A 11 -9.94 -16.13 4.92
C GLY A 11 -10.71 -15.00 4.26
N ALA A 12 -11.99 -14.79 4.62
CA ALA A 12 -12.79 -13.69 4.08
C ALA A 12 -12.19 -12.32 4.41
N THR A 13 -11.68 -12.14 5.65
CA THR A 13 -11.04 -10.88 6.05
C THR A 13 -9.77 -10.61 5.24
N LEU A 14 -8.93 -11.64 5.05
CA LEU A 14 -7.70 -11.52 4.26
C LEU A 14 -8.00 -11.29 2.77
N MET A 15 -8.99 -11.98 2.21
CA MET A 15 -9.41 -11.77 0.82
C MET A 15 -9.94 -10.36 0.59
N PHE A 16 -10.76 -9.85 1.52
CA PHE A 16 -11.25 -8.48 1.44
C PHE A 16 -10.09 -7.48 1.55
N GLY A 17 -9.16 -7.67 2.48
CA GLY A 17 -7.97 -6.83 2.59
C GLY A 17 -7.12 -6.85 1.32
N LEU A 18 -6.93 -8.03 0.71
CA LEU A 18 -6.21 -8.18 -0.56
C LEU A 18 -6.93 -7.43 -1.69
N PHE A 19 -8.26 -7.56 -1.77
CA PHE A 19 -9.05 -6.84 -2.75
C PHE A 19 -8.87 -5.32 -2.65
N VAL A 20 -8.94 -4.75 -1.44
CA VAL A 20 -8.71 -3.32 -1.21
C VAL A 20 -7.28 -2.92 -1.59
N ALA A 21 -6.28 -3.75 -1.27
CA ALA A 21 -4.88 -3.49 -1.64
C ALA A 21 -4.67 -3.43 -3.16
N TYR A 22 -5.32 -4.32 -3.91
CA TYR A 22 -5.27 -4.27 -5.38
C TYR A 22 -6.01 -3.06 -5.96
N LEU A 23 -7.12 -2.66 -5.35
CA LEU A 23 -7.82 -1.43 -5.74
C LEU A 23 -6.93 -0.19 -5.56
N ASP A 24 -6.29 -0.02 -4.40
CA ASP A 24 -5.39 1.10 -4.14
C ASP A 24 -4.23 1.15 -5.16
N ARG A 25 -3.64 -0.02 -5.47
CA ARG A 25 -2.60 -0.15 -6.49
C ARG A 25 -3.09 0.29 -7.88
N SER A 26 -4.32 -0.09 -8.25
CA SER A 26 -4.89 0.27 -9.55
C SER A 26 -5.27 1.75 -9.64
N ASN A 27 -5.75 2.34 -8.55
CA ASN A 27 -6.18 3.74 -8.50
C ASN A 27 -5.05 4.70 -8.92
N LEU A 28 -3.80 4.43 -8.54
CA LEU A 28 -2.66 5.26 -8.95
C LEU A 28 -2.48 5.25 -10.47
N SER A 29 -2.49 4.06 -11.08
CA SER A 29 -2.27 3.94 -12.53
C SER A 29 -3.36 4.67 -13.32
N VAL A 30 -4.58 4.72 -12.78
CA VAL A 30 -5.72 5.43 -13.39
C VAL A 30 -5.62 6.95 -13.18
N THR A 31 -5.16 7.39 -12.00
CA THR A 31 -5.08 8.81 -11.64
C THR A 31 -3.78 9.49 -12.09
N LEU A 32 -2.76 8.71 -12.46
CA LEU A 32 -1.45 9.24 -12.86
C LEU A 32 -1.52 10.28 -13.98
N PRO A 33 -2.30 10.10 -15.07
CA PRO A 33 -2.44 11.13 -16.11
C PRO A 33 -2.97 12.47 -15.57
N THR A 34 -3.95 12.42 -14.66
CA THR A 34 -4.51 13.60 -13.99
C THR A 34 -3.45 14.29 -13.13
N ILE A 35 -2.73 13.51 -12.31
CA ILE A 35 -1.64 14.03 -11.46
C ILE A 35 -0.54 14.67 -12.30
N THR A 36 -0.15 14.06 -13.43
CA THR A 36 0.88 14.61 -14.31
C THR A 36 0.45 15.90 -14.98
N HIS A 37 -0.85 16.03 -15.32
CA HIS A 37 -1.40 17.24 -15.91
C HIS A 37 -1.49 18.37 -14.87
N ASP A 38 -2.03 18.09 -13.69
CA ASP A 38 -2.28 19.08 -12.64
C ASP A 38 -0.97 19.61 -12.01
N LEU A 39 0.06 18.77 -11.93
CA LEU A 39 1.35 19.13 -11.32
C LEU A 39 2.46 19.40 -12.36
N ASN A 40 2.12 19.42 -13.65
CA ASN A 40 3.04 19.64 -14.77
C ASN A 40 4.31 18.76 -14.67
N ILE A 41 4.10 17.48 -14.43
CA ILE A 41 5.16 16.51 -14.16
C ILE A 41 5.64 15.90 -15.48
N ASP A 42 6.95 15.86 -15.70
CA ASP A 42 7.55 15.17 -16.84
C ASP A 42 7.36 13.64 -16.77
N GLY A 43 7.33 12.99 -17.93
CA GLY A 43 7.10 11.54 -18.06
C GLY A 43 8.13 10.68 -17.30
N ALA A 44 9.36 11.19 -17.12
CA ALA A 44 10.37 10.52 -16.31
C ALA A 44 9.96 10.43 -14.83
N THR A 45 9.43 11.52 -14.26
CA THR A 45 8.99 11.55 -12.86
C THR A 45 7.70 10.75 -12.66
N ALA A 46 6.77 10.76 -13.62
CA ALA A 46 5.59 9.90 -13.59
C ALA A 46 5.94 8.41 -13.51
N SER A 47 6.97 7.99 -14.27
CA SER A 47 7.50 6.63 -14.22
C SER A 47 8.10 6.33 -12.85
N ILE A 48 8.89 7.24 -12.27
CA ILE A 48 9.47 7.08 -10.92
C ILE A 48 8.37 6.89 -9.86
N VAL A 49 7.26 7.63 -9.95
CA VAL A 49 6.11 7.48 -9.03
C VAL A 49 5.52 6.07 -9.07
N LEU A 50 5.50 5.43 -10.24
CA LEU A 50 5.07 4.04 -10.38
C LEU A 50 6.10 3.05 -9.84
N THR A 51 7.39 3.26 -10.12
CA THR A 51 8.44 2.29 -9.79
C THR A 51 8.91 2.35 -8.33
N ILE A 52 8.84 3.52 -7.68
CA ILE A 52 9.32 3.70 -6.30
C ILE A 52 8.54 2.84 -5.29
N PHE A 53 7.26 2.57 -5.58
CA PHE A 53 6.44 1.63 -4.83
C PHE A 53 7.02 0.21 -4.82
N LEU A 54 7.61 -0.26 -5.93
CA LEU A 54 8.22 -1.59 -5.98
C LEU A 54 9.43 -1.69 -5.04
N ILE A 55 10.19 -0.60 -4.90
CA ILE A 55 11.34 -0.54 -3.99
C ILE A 55 10.84 -0.62 -2.54
N GLY A 56 9.87 0.22 -2.16
CA GLY A 56 9.24 0.17 -0.84
C GLY A 56 8.68 -1.21 -0.51
N TYR A 57 7.93 -1.79 -1.45
CA TYR A 57 7.35 -3.13 -1.33
C TYR A 57 8.41 -4.23 -1.15
N ALA A 58 9.55 -4.15 -1.85
CA ALA A 58 10.63 -5.12 -1.70
C ALA A 58 11.22 -5.09 -0.28
N PHE A 59 11.51 -3.90 0.25
CA PHE A 59 11.96 -3.75 1.63
C PHE A 59 10.91 -4.26 2.62
N SER A 60 9.64 -3.88 2.44
CA SER A 60 8.54 -4.31 3.30
C SER A 60 8.35 -5.82 3.32
N ASN A 61 8.60 -6.54 2.22
CA ASN A 61 8.56 -8.01 2.22
C ASN A 61 9.68 -8.64 3.05
N ILE A 62 10.91 -8.12 2.94
CA ILE A 62 12.05 -8.61 3.71
C ILE A 62 11.83 -8.34 5.20
N PHE A 63 11.53 -7.09 5.55
CA PHE A 63 11.29 -6.69 6.93
C PHE A 63 10.05 -7.38 7.51
N GLY A 64 8.94 -7.45 6.76
CA GLY A 64 7.73 -8.14 7.15
C GLY A 64 7.96 -9.62 7.46
N GLY A 65 8.77 -10.31 6.65
CA GLY A 65 9.17 -11.69 6.90
C GLY A 65 9.97 -11.86 8.21
N VAL A 66 10.94 -10.96 8.46
CA VAL A 66 11.75 -10.99 9.68
C VAL A 66 10.90 -10.65 10.91
N PHE A 67 10.03 -9.64 10.82
CA PHE A 67 9.18 -9.21 11.93
C PHE A 67 8.15 -10.28 12.29
N THR A 68 7.49 -10.90 11.31
CA THR A 68 6.46 -11.93 11.55
C THR A 68 7.03 -13.22 12.15
N GLN A 69 8.33 -13.47 12.00
CA GLN A 69 9.01 -14.57 12.70
C GLN A 69 9.34 -14.26 14.16
N ARG A 70 9.56 -12.97 14.50
CA ARG A 70 9.99 -12.54 15.84
C ARG A 70 8.87 -12.06 16.74
N TYR A 71 7.76 -11.58 16.17
CA TYR A 71 6.64 -10.99 16.90
C TYR A 71 5.30 -11.61 16.49
N ASP A 72 4.25 -11.32 17.27
CA ASP A 72 2.88 -11.78 16.98
C ASP A 72 2.42 -11.29 15.59
N PRO A 73 2.17 -12.20 14.62
CA PRO A 73 1.80 -11.84 13.26
C PRO A 73 0.53 -10.98 13.19
N LYS A 74 -0.42 -11.17 14.11
CA LYS A 74 -1.65 -10.35 14.14
C LYS A 74 -1.35 -8.89 14.41
N LYS A 75 -0.46 -8.61 15.36
CA LYS A 75 -0.11 -7.22 15.72
C LYS A 75 0.62 -6.54 14.59
N ILE A 76 1.49 -7.27 13.90
CA ILE A 76 2.22 -6.75 12.74
C ILE A 76 1.26 -6.42 11.61
N VAL A 77 0.35 -7.33 11.25
CA VAL A 77 -0.63 -7.07 10.17
C VAL A 77 -1.48 -5.84 10.48
N ILE A 78 -1.94 -5.68 11.72
CA ILE A 78 -2.72 -4.49 12.13
C ILE A 78 -1.88 -3.21 12.01
N LEU A 79 -0.63 -3.23 12.48
CA LEU A 79 0.26 -2.07 12.39
C LEU A 79 0.55 -1.67 10.94
N MET A 80 0.83 -2.66 10.07
CA MET A 80 1.10 -2.40 8.65
C MET A 80 -0.14 -1.83 7.95
N VAL A 81 -1.32 -2.38 8.22
CA VAL A 81 -2.59 -1.86 7.66
C VAL A 81 -2.87 -0.43 8.13
N LEU A 82 -2.55 -0.10 9.39
CA LEU A 82 -2.69 1.26 9.91
C LEU A 82 -1.74 2.24 9.20
N ILE A 83 -0.46 1.89 9.09
CA ILE A 83 0.54 2.71 8.41
C ILE A 83 0.13 2.94 6.94
N TRP A 84 -0.26 1.87 6.25
CA TRP A 84 -0.75 1.92 4.87
C TRP A 84 -1.97 2.84 4.73
N SER A 85 -2.97 2.69 5.60
CA SER A 85 -4.20 3.51 5.56
C SER A 85 -3.91 4.99 5.78
N ILE A 86 -3.03 5.34 6.72
CA ILE A 86 -2.62 6.72 6.98
C ILE A 86 -1.92 7.31 5.76
N ALA A 87 -1.00 6.55 5.15
CA ALA A 87 -0.29 6.98 3.95
C ALA A 87 -1.26 7.20 2.77
N THR A 88 -2.22 6.31 2.53
CA THR A 88 -3.24 6.46 1.47
C THR A 88 -4.07 7.72 1.66
N VAL A 89 -4.53 7.99 2.89
CA VAL A 89 -5.27 9.21 3.21
C VAL A 89 -4.41 10.44 2.94
N PHE A 90 -3.15 10.44 3.37
CA PHE A 90 -2.24 11.57 3.17
C PHE A 90 -1.97 11.86 1.68
N VAL A 91 -1.89 10.82 0.83
CA VAL A 91 -1.80 10.98 -0.63
C VAL A 91 -3.05 11.65 -1.21
N GLY A 92 -4.24 11.36 -0.67
CA GLY A 92 -5.48 11.97 -1.14
C GLY A 92 -5.59 13.48 -0.85
N PHE A 93 -4.87 13.99 0.16
CA PHE A 93 -4.91 15.39 0.56
C PHE A 93 -3.73 16.23 0.04
N THR A 94 -2.71 15.60 -0.56
CA THR A 94 -1.51 16.32 -0.99
C THR A 94 -1.57 16.74 -2.46
N SER A 95 -1.05 17.92 -2.75
CA SER A 95 -0.81 18.42 -4.12
C SER A 95 0.68 18.57 -4.40
N SER A 96 1.54 17.81 -3.71
CA SER A 96 2.99 17.85 -3.91
C SER A 96 3.52 16.49 -4.34
N VAL A 97 4.23 16.47 -5.47
CA VAL A 97 4.87 15.27 -6.05
C VAL A 97 5.81 14.60 -5.05
N TYR A 98 6.56 15.38 -4.26
CA TYR A 98 7.48 14.85 -3.26
C TYR A 98 6.76 14.07 -2.16
N VAL A 99 5.60 14.55 -1.72
CA VAL A 99 4.79 13.86 -0.71
C VAL A 99 4.21 12.57 -1.28
N ILE A 100 3.75 12.61 -2.54
CA ILE A 100 3.29 11.42 -3.25
C ILE A 100 4.41 10.36 -3.32
N LEU A 101 5.64 10.76 -3.66
CA LEU A 101 6.79 9.85 -3.72
C LEU A 101 7.12 9.22 -2.36
N ILE A 102 7.15 10.01 -1.28
CA ILE A 102 7.44 9.51 0.07
C ILE A 102 6.35 8.55 0.53
N CYS A 103 5.08 8.92 0.37
CA CYS A 103 3.97 8.05 0.71
C CYS A 103 4.01 6.74 -0.10
N ARG A 104 4.39 6.80 -1.39
CA ARG A 104 4.53 5.60 -2.23
C ARG A 104 5.63 4.65 -1.80
N LEU A 105 6.65 5.14 -1.09
CA LEU A 105 7.69 4.28 -0.51
C LEU A 105 7.18 3.56 0.74
N VAL A 106 6.28 4.20 1.49
CA VAL A 106 5.68 3.66 2.72
C VAL A 106 4.53 2.68 2.44
N LEU A 107 3.79 2.91 1.35
CA LEU A 107 2.74 2.02 0.84
C LEU A 107 3.35 0.73 0.26
#